data_AF-A0A0C2C2X1-F1
#
_entry.id   AF-A0A0C2C2X1-F1
#
_cell.length_a   1.000
_cell.length_b   1.000
_cell.length_c   1.000
_cell.angle_alpha   90.00
_cell.angle_beta   90.00
_cell.angle_gamma   90.00
#
_symmetry.space_group_name_H-M   'P 1'
#
loop_
_entity.id
_entity.type
_entity.pdbx_description
1 polymer ?
#
loop_
_entity_poly.entity_id
_entity_poly.type
_entity_poly.pdbx_seq_one_letter_code
_entity_poly.pdbx_strand_id
1 'polypeptide(L)' 'MSSKDLIHLKFDKDDQGRFRCPVTFRQFTDHTHVVAIATTGNVFSYEAVQELNLKANHLKDLLTDTPFHRSDIIVLQVE' A
#
# COMPACT_ATOMS: atom_id res chain seq x y z
N MET A 1 12.64 2.51 -22.28
CA MET A 1 12.27 2.41 -20.85
C MET A 1 13.48 1.86 -20.12
N SER A 2 14.05 2.64 -19.20
CA SER A 2 15.16 2.20 -18.36
C SER A 2 14.56 1.61 -17.09
N SER A 3 15.21 0.63 -16.45
CA SER A 3 14.69 0.00 -15.21
C SER A 3 14.44 0.99 -14.06
N LYS A 4 14.86 2.25 -14.20
CA LYS A 4 14.58 3.36 -13.28
C LYS A 4 13.12 3.78 -13.24
N ASP A 5 12.31 3.40 -14.23
CA ASP A 5 10.89 3.77 -14.32
C ASP A 5 9.97 2.73 -13.65
N LEU A 6 10.52 1.66 -13.07
CA LEU A 6 9.77 0.56 -12.46
C LEU A 6 9.69 0.73 -10.93
N ILE A 7 8.48 0.61 -10.38
CA ILE A 7 8.25 0.57 -8.93
C ILE A 7 8.19 -0.89 -8.49
N HIS A 8 9.06 -1.26 -7.54
CA HIS A 8 9.02 -2.59 -6.95
C HIS A 8 7.97 -2.65 -5.83
N LEU A 9 6.91 -3.43 -6.04
CA LEU A 9 5.83 -3.58 -5.08
C LEU A 9 6.19 -4.57 -3.97
N LYS A 10 6.02 -4.14 -2.72
CA LYS A 10 6.31 -4.89 -1.49
C LYS A 10 5.00 -5.30 -0.83
N PHE A 11 4.60 -6.55 -1.07
CA PHE A 11 3.44 -7.15 -0.43
C PHE A 11 3.85 -7.86 0.87
N ASP A 12 3.11 -7.59 1.95
CA ASP A 12 3.25 -8.36 3.18
C ASP A 12 2.51 -9.70 3.07
N LYS A 13 3.08 -10.74 3.69
CA LYS A 13 2.53 -12.10 3.69
C LYS A 13 2.39 -12.60 5.12
N ASP A 14 1.34 -13.37 5.39
CA ASP A 14 1.23 -14.12 6.63
C ASP A 14 2.16 -15.36 6.65
N ASP A 15 2.13 -16.09 7.76
CA ASP A 15 2.87 -17.34 7.97
C ASP A 15 2.50 -18.44 6.96
N GLN A 16 1.30 -18.36 6.37
CA GLN A 16 0.81 -19.25 5.31
C GLN A 16 1.12 -18.73 3.90
N GLY A 17 1.84 -17.60 3.78
CA GLY A 17 2.21 -16.99 2.50
C GLY A 17 1.09 -16.21 1.80
N ARG A 18 -0.04 -15.98 2.47
CA ARG A 18 -1.19 -15.21 1.92
C ARG A 18 -0.94 -13.73 2.06
N PHE A 19 -1.27 -12.97 1.01
CA PHE A 19 -1.11 -11.53 1.03
C PHE A 19 -2.05 -10.86 2.02
N ARG A 20 -1.53 -9.89 2.78
CA ARG A 20 -2.29 -9.13 3.76
C ARG A 20 -1.84 -7.68 3.81
N CYS A 21 -2.70 -6.85 4.38
CA CYS A 21 -2.31 -5.50 4.77
C CYS A 21 -1.38 -5.59 5.99
N PRO A 22 -0.17 -5.00 5.94
CA PRO A 22 0.80 -5.10 7.04
C PRO A 22 0.39 -4.31 8.30
N VAL A 23 -0.58 -3.40 8.18
CA VAL A 23 -1.02 -2.54 9.30
C VAL A 23 -2.27 -3.10 9.97
N THR A 24 -3.23 -3.60 9.19
CA THR A 24 -4.47 -4.16 9.74
C THR A 24 -4.39 -5.67 9.97
N PHE A 25 -3.35 -6.32 9.44
CA PHE A 25 -3.15 -7.77 9.41
C PHE A 25 -4.30 -8.56 8.74
N ARG A 26 -5.21 -7.88 8.03
CA ARG A 26 -6.29 -8.50 7.27
C ARG A 26 -5.77 -8.97 5.92
N GLN A 27 -6.13 -10.19 5.54
CA GLN A 27 -5.83 -10.73 4.21
C GLN A 27 -6.52 -9.91 3.12
N PHE A 28 -5.84 -9.79 1.99
CA PHE A 28 -6.48 -9.25 0.79
C PHE A 28 -7.39 -10.33 0.19
N THR A 29 -8.62 -9.92 -0.12
CA THR A 29 -9.64 -10.71 -0.81
C THR A 29 -10.03 -10.01 -2.11
N ASP A 30 -10.83 -10.67 -2.94
CA ASP A 30 -11.32 -10.12 -4.22
C ASP A 30 -12.12 -8.81 -4.06
N HIS A 31 -12.66 -8.56 -2.86
CA HIS A 31 -13.39 -7.34 -2.53
C HIS A 31 -12.54 -6.29 -1.81
N THR A 32 -11.25 -6.56 -1.60
CA THR A 32 -10.36 -5.63 -0.92
C THR A 32 -9.78 -4.63 -1.92
N HIS A 33 -10.05 -3.35 -1.71
CA HIS A 33 -9.36 -2.29 -2.43
C HIS A 33 -7.91 -2.21 -1.97
N VAL A 34 -6.98 -2.51 -2.87
CA VAL A 34 -5.54 -2.53 -2.59
C VAL A 34 -4.86 -1.34 -3.26
N VAL A 35 -3.96 -0.68 -2.52
CA VAL A 35 -3.17 0.45 -3.00
C VAL A 35 -1.69 0.26 -2.69
N ALA A 36 -0.83 0.83 -3.51
CA ALA A 36 0.60 0.97 -3.27
C ALA A 36 1.00 2.42 -3.09
N ILE A 37 2.01 2.66 -2.25
CA ILE A 37 2.67 3.96 -2.16
C ILE A 37 3.88 3.97 -3.08
N ALA A 38 3.87 4.82 -4.10
CA ALA A 38 4.87 4.83 -5.17
C ALA A 38 6.31 5.07 -4.67
N THR A 39 6.46 5.87 -3.62
CA THR A 39 7.77 6.25 -3.06
C THR A 39 8.48 5.08 -2.36
N THR A 40 7.74 4.17 -1.75
CA THR A 40 8.28 3.06 -0.96
C THR A 40 8.05 1.68 -1.58
N GLY A 41 7.04 1.59 -2.45
CA GLY A 41 6.51 0.36 -3.02
C GLY A 41 5.61 -0.43 -2.08
N ASN A 42 5.37 0.03 -0.85
CA ASN A 42 4.59 -0.74 0.14
C ASN A 42 3.11 -0.81 -0.26
N VAL A 43 2.53 -2.00 -0.09
CA VAL A 43 1.14 -2.29 -0.46
C VAL A 43 0.26 -2.38 0.79
N PHE A 44 -0.87 -1.70 0.75
CA PHE A 44 -1.83 -1.58 1.86
C PHE A 44 -3.26 -1.80 1.39
N SER A 45 -4.16 -2.06 2.34
CA SER A 45 -5.59 -1.87 2.08
C SER A 45 -5.89 -0.37 1.97
N TYR A 46 -6.78 -0.01 1.05
CA TYR A 46 -7.25 1.38 0.90
C TYR A 46 -7.87 1.90 2.20
N GLU A 47 -8.60 1.06 2.94
CA GLU A 47 -9.13 1.37 4.27
C GLU A 47 -8.04 1.90 5.22
N ALA A 48 -6.88 1.24 5.28
CA ALA A 48 -5.79 1.65 6.15
C ALA A 48 -5.23 3.02 5.75
N VAL A 49 -4.98 3.22 4.45
CA VAL A 49 -4.48 4.50 3.93
C VAL A 49 -5.52 5.62 4.11
N GLN A 50 -6.80 5.31 3.93
CA GLN A 50 -7.88 6.27 4.09
C GLN A 50 -7.99 6.77 5.54
N GLU A 51 -8.02 5.85 6.52
CA GLU A 51 -8.15 6.21 7.94
C GLU A 51 -6.87 6.85 8.50
N LEU A 52 -5.72 6.22 8.26
CA LEU A 52 -4.47 6.56 8.95
C LEU A 52 -3.65 7.62 8.24
N ASN A 53 -3.84 7.82 6.92
CA ASN A 53 -3.13 8.85 6.16
C ASN A 53 -4.07 9.98 5.71
N LEU A 54 -5.11 9.66 4.93
CA LEU A 54 -5.91 10.68 4.24
C LEU A 54 -6.80 11.49 5.18
N LYS A 55 -7.51 10.82 6.11
CA LYS A 55 -8.37 11.45 7.11
C LYS A 55 -7.57 12.10 8.23
N ALA A 56 -6.50 11.43 8.69
CA ALA A 56 -5.60 11.96 9.73
C ALA A 56 -4.67 13.08 9.23
N ASN A 57 -4.67 13.38 7.93
CA ASN A 57 -3.73 14.30 7.27
C ASN A 57 -2.26 13.95 7.56
N HIS A 58 -1.96 12.65 7.68
CA HIS A 58 -0.64 12.13 8.01
C HIS A 58 -0.08 11.39 6.79
N LEU A 59 0.37 12.12 5.77
CA LEU A 59 0.82 11.56 4.49
C LEU A 59 2.26 11.02 4.57
N LYS A 60 2.44 9.97 5.37
CA LYS A 60 3.69 9.23 5.52
C LYS A 60 3.42 7.74 5.47
N ASP A 61 4.31 7.00 4.83
CA ASP A 61 4.20 5.55 4.74
C ASP A 61 4.06 4.93 6.14
N LEU A 62 3.06 4.07 6.31
CA LEU A 62 2.69 3.53 7.61
C LEU A 62 3.71 2.54 8.20
N LEU A 63 4.70 2.10 7.41
CA LEU A 63 5.78 1.22 7.86
C LEU A 63 7.12 1.95 7.99
N THR A 64 7.42 2.87 7.07
CA THR A 64 8.76 3.49 6.99
C THR A 64 8.78 4.95 7.40
N ASP A 65 7.63 5.55 7.72
CA ASP A 65 7.46 6.98 8.00
C ASP A 65 7.96 7.89 6.86
N THR A 66 8.12 7.34 5.64
CA THR A 66 8.59 8.10 4.48
C THR A 66 7.47 9.00 3.97
N PRO A 67 7.67 10.32 3.88
CA PRO A 67 6.65 11.23 3.35
C PRO A 67 6.25 10.87 1.92
N PHE A 68 4.96 11.04 1.60
CA PHE A 68 4.44 10.87 0.25
C PHE A 68 3.36 11.92 -0.04
N HIS A 69 3.03 12.11 -1.32
CA HIS A 69 1.93 12.94 -1.78
C HIS A 69 0.71 12.09 -2.15
N ARG A 70 -0.48 12.68 -2.15
CA ARG A 70 -1.70 11.99 -2.59
C ARG A 70 -1.58 11.41 -4.01
N SER A 71 -0.78 12.04 -4.87
CA SER A 71 -0.44 11.57 -6.22
C SER A 71 0.36 10.28 -6.24
N ASP A 72 1.01 9.93 -5.14
CA ASP A 72 1.86 8.74 -5.02
C ASP A 72 1.04 7.50 -4.62
N ILE A 73 -0.26 7.64 -4.36
CA ILE A 73 -1.14 6.52 -4.06
C ILE A 73 -1.60 5.89 -5.37
N ILE A 74 -1.09 4.70 -5.66
CA ILE A 74 -1.42 3.92 -6.85
C ILE A 74 -2.48 2.88 -6.48
N VAL A 75 -3.63 2.92 -7.12
CA VAL A 75 -4.67 1.88 -6.97
C VAL A 75 -4.27 0.68 -7.82
N LEU A 76 -4.20 -0.51 -7.22
CA LEU A 76 -3.70 -1.74 -7.87
C LEU A 76 -4.82 -2.68 -8.35
N GLN A 77 -6.03 -2.16 -8.57
CA GLN A 77 -7.23 -2.97 -8.78
C GLN A 77 -7.05 -4.04 -9.86
N VAL A 78 -7.32 -5.29 -9.48
CA VAL A 78 -7.39 -6.47 -10.34
C VAL A 78 -8.88 -6.75 -10.55
N GLU A 79 -9.34 -6.70 -11.80
CA GLU A 79 -10.65 -7.25 -12.20
C GLU A 79 -10.61 -8.78 -12.21
#